data_AF-A0A2E0HMM2-F1
#
_entry.id   AF-A0A2E0HMM2-F1
#
_cell.length_a   1.000
_cell.length_b   1.000
_cell.length_c   1.000
_cell.angle_alpha   90.00
_cell.angle_beta   90.00
_cell.angle_gamma   90.00
#
_symmetry.space_group_name_H-M   'P 1'
#
loop_
_entity.id
_entity.type
_entity.pdbx_description
1 polymer ?
#
loop_
_entity_poly.entity_id
_entity_poly.type
_entity_poly.pdbx_seq_one_letter_code
_entity_poly.pdbx_strand_id
1 'polypeptide(L)'
;MNSVSLIRLFDLIKTGIYSGSVAIITDEAPTAHMMHQLSEKRLQHFKSVTVWNLSNEFAEHALHGNTEMLLVYGLEQCLPDSAAIHSARTRLDIRRNSGKFSIMFLDQATYKKHFCDSNQPFYLFCDSLEEARVTDLTT
;
A
#
# COMPACT_ATOMS: atom_id res chain seq x y z
N MET A 1 12.57 11.98 -6.78
CA MET A 1 12.58 10.54 -7.10
C MET A 1 11.43 10.27 -8.04
N ASN A 2 11.65 9.49 -9.10
CA ASN A 2 10.59 9.10 -10.04
C ASN A 2 9.64 8.15 -9.31
N SER A 3 8.38 8.54 -9.11
CA SER A 3 7.37 7.65 -8.56
C SER A 3 7.18 6.45 -9.49
N VAL A 4 7.03 5.25 -8.92
CA VAL A 4 6.61 4.10 -9.71
C VAL A 4 5.13 4.30 -10.01
N SER A 5 4.78 4.51 -11.27
CA SER A 5 3.38 4.71 -11.64
C SER A 5 2.53 3.51 -11.28
N LEU A 6 1.26 3.75 -10.95
CA LEU A 6 0.33 2.68 -10.61
C LEU A 6 0.16 1.69 -11.76
N ILE A 7 0.27 2.17 -13.01
CA ILE A 7 0.28 1.34 -14.22
C ILE A 7 1.39 0.29 -14.15
N ARG A 8 2.62 0.73 -13.82
CA ARG A 8 3.76 -0.19 -13.72
C ARG A 8 3.59 -1.20 -12.59
N LEU A 9 3.03 -0.79 -11.45
CA LEU A 9 2.70 -1.70 -10.35
C LEU A 9 1.73 -2.78 -10.78
N PHE A 10 0.68 -2.39 -11.50
CA PHE A 10 -0.31 -3.32 -12.00
C PHE A 10 0.27 -4.35 -12.97
N ASP A 11 1.20 -3.94 -13.84
CA ASP A 11 1.89 -4.88 -14.72
C ASP A 11 2.72 -5.90 -13.93
N LEU A 12 3.41 -5.46 -12.87
CA LEU A 12 4.17 -6.37 -11.99
C LEU A 12 3.23 -7.34 -11.23
N ILE A 13 2.10 -6.87 -10.74
CA ILE A 13 1.07 -7.70 -10.09
C ILE A 13 0.56 -8.77 -11.06
N LYS A 14 0.29 -8.41 -12.32
CA LYS A 14 -0.16 -9.35 -13.36
C LYS A 14 0.87 -10.43 -13.69
N THR A 15 2.16 -10.12 -13.56
CA THR A 15 3.23 -11.11 -13.82
C THR A 15 3.40 -12.13 -12.70
N GLY A 16 2.73 -11.94 -11.54
CA GLY A 16 2.87 -12.80 -10.37
C GLY A 16 4.11 -12.53 -9.52
N ILE A 17 4.92 -11.51 -9.88
CA ILE A 17 6.06 -11.03 -9.06
C ILE A 17 5.57 -10.68 -7.66
N TYR A 18 4.41 -10.04 -7.56
CA TYR A 18 3.68 -9.88 -6.31
C TYR A 18 2.60 -10.95 -6.25
N SER A 19 2.69 -11.84 -5.27
CA SER A 19 1.70 -12.89 -4.99
C SER A 19 1.53 -13.07 -3.48
N GLY A 20 0.44 -13.72 -3.04
CA GLY A 20 0.15 -13.96 -1.62
C GLY A 20 -0.71 -12.86 -0.97
N SER A 21 -0.54 -12.64 0.34
CA SER A 21 -1.32 -11.60 1.05
C SER A 21 -0.56 -10.28 1.10
N VAL A 22 -0.81 -9.38 0.13
CA VAL A 22 -0.11 -8.09 -0.04
C VAL A 22 -1.04 -6.89 0.13
N ALA A 23 -0.58 -5.82 0.77
CA ALA A 23 -1.18 -4.50 0.67
C ALA A 23 -0.29 -3.58 -0.18
N ILE A 24 -0.84 -2.85 -1.13
CA ILE A 24 -0.12 -1.88 -1.96
C ILE A 24 -0.67 -0.50 -1.61
N ILE A 25 0.21 0.37 -1.14
CA ILE A 25 -0.15 1.72 -0.69
C ILE A 25 0.40 2.71 -1.70
N THR A 26 -0.43 3.59 -2.27
CA THR A 26 -0.05 4.51 -3.37
C THR A 26 -0.77 5.85 -3.27
N ASP A 27 -0.15 6.90 -3.80
CA ASP A 27 -0.78 8.23 -3.93
C ASP A 27 -1.65 8.36 -5.20
N GLU A 28 -1.58 7.38 -6.10
CA GLU A 28 -2.33 7.39 -7.35
C GLU A 28 -3.68 6.67 -7.17
N ALA A 29 -4.77 7.36 -7.52
CA ALA A 29 -6.08 6.74 -7.56
C ALA A 29 -6.19 5.77 -8.75
N PRO A 30 -6.66 4.51 -8.56
CA PRO A 30 -6.85 3.57 -9.64
C PRO A 30 -7.96 4.05 -10.59
N THR A 31 -7.72 3.97 -11.90
CA THR A 31 -8.75 4.27 -12.91
C THR A 31 -9.83 3.19 -12.94
N ALA A 32 -11.01 3.49 -13.49
CA ALA A 32 -12.08 2.50 -13.66
C ALA A 32 -11.62 1.27 -14.48
N HIS A 33 -10.75 1.48 -15.47
CA HIS A 33 -10.15 0.40 -16.25
C HIS A 33 -9.25 -0.51 -15.39
N MET A 34 -8.42 0.09 -14.53
CA MET A 34 -7.57 -0.65 -13.60
C MET A 34 -8.41 -1.43 -12.58
N MET A 35 -9.47 -0.81 -12.06
CA MET A 35 -10.43 -1.47 -11.17
C MET A 35 -11.10 -2.67 -11.84
N HIS A 36 -11.54 -2.52 -13.10
CA HIS A 36 -12.09 -3.62 -13.89
C HIS A 36 -11.07 -4.76 -14.02
N GLN A 37 -9.82 -4.44 -14.36
CA GLN A 37 -8.75 -5.44 -14.47
C GLN A 37 -8.43 -6.16 -13.15
N LEU A 38 -8.50 -5.48 -12.01
CA LEU A 38 -8.34 -6.11 -10.68
C LEU A 38 -9.49 -7.06 -10.35
N SER A 39 -10.70 -6.74 -10.81
CA SER A 39 -11.89 -7.57 -10.56
C SER A 39 -12.01 -8.77 -11.50
N GLU A 40 -11.29 -8.77 -12.62
CA GLU A 40 -11.28 -9.89 -13.56
C GLU A 40 -10.53 -11.10 -12.98
N LYS A 41 -11.06 -12.30 -13.21
CA LYS A 41 -10.45 -13.60 -12.88
C LYS A 41 -9.03 -13.83 -13.42
N ARG A 42 -8.48 -12.88 -14.19
CA ARG A 42 -7.14 -12.94 -14.78
C ARG A 42 -6.01 -12.68 -13.79
N LEU A 43 -6.29 -12.12 -12.60
CA LEU A 43 -5.34 -12.14 -11.50
C LEU A 43 -5.35 -13.52 -10.81
N GLN A 44 -4.94 -14.57 -11.55
CA GLN A 44 -4.89 -15.96 -11.07
C GLN A 44 -4.08 -16.13 -9.76
N HIS A 45 -3.31 -15.11 -9.38
CA HIS A 45 -2.45 -15.06 -8.20
C HIS A 45 -3.16 -14.56 -6.92
N PHE A 46 -4.35 -13.98 -7.01
CA PHE A 46 -5.12 -13.47 -5.86
C PHE A 46 -6.60 -13.88 -5.94
N LYS A 47 -7.08 -14.61 -4.94
CA LYS A 47 -8.48 -15.04 -4.79
C LYS A 47 -9.42 -13.89 -4.44
N SER A 48 -8.89 -12.83 -3.84
CA SER A 48 -9.65 -11.68 -3.37
C SER A 48 -8.83 -10.41 -3.47
N VAL A 49 -9.43 -9.39 -4.11
CA VAL A 49 -8.85 -8.05 -4.22
C VAL A 49 -9.81 -7.05 -3.60
N THR A 50 -9.31 -6.16 -2.76
CA THR A 50 -10.07 -5.06 -2.16
C THR A 50 -9.35 -3.76 -2.41
N VAL A 51 -10.12 -2.71 -2.67
CA VAL A 51 -9.60 -1.36 -2.86
C VAL A 51 -10.14 -0.47 -1.76
N TRP A 52 -9.24 0.25 -1.10
CA TRP A 52 -9.52 1.10 0.03
C TRP A 52 -9.08 2.52 -0.29
N ASN A 53 -10.08 3.36 -0.54
CA ASN A 53 -9.88 4.80 -0.60
C ASN A 53 -9.94 5.38 0.82
N LEU A 54 -8.83 5.96 1.28
CA LEU A 54 -8.72 6.61 2.58
C LEU A 54 -9.26 8.05 2.58
N SER A 55 -9.43 8.68 1.42
CA SER A 55 -9.97 10.03 1.32
C SER A 55 -11.50 10.09 1.48
N ASN A 56 -12.18 8.96 1.39
CA ASN A 56 -13.58 8.82 1.79
C ASN A 56 -13.61 8.23 3.22
N GLU A 57 -14.02 9.04 4.20
CA GLU A 57 -13.95 8.76 5.66
C GLU A 57 -14.67 7.48 6.17
N PHE A 58 -15.20 6.60 5.31
CA PHE A 58 -16.13 5.53 5.69
C PHE A 58 -15.84 4.16 5.08
N ALA A 59 -14.58 3.72 5.05
CA ALA A 59 -14.26 2.35 4.64
C ALA A 59 -13.91 1.44 5.84
N GLU A 60 -14.77 1.41 6.87
CA GLU A 60 -14.63 0.43 7.96
C GLU A 60 -14.74 -1.02 7.46
N HIS A 61 -15.47 -1.25 6.37
CA HIS A 61 -15.80 -2.58 5.87
C HIS A 61 -14.71 -3.25 5.03
N ALA A 62 -13.69 -2.52 4.57
CA ALA A 62 -12.72 -3.02 3.59
C ALA A 62 -11.68 -4.02 4.17
N LEU A 63 -11.59 -4.20 5.49
CA LEU A 63 -10.49 -4.95 6.13
C LEU A 63 -10.89 -6.16 6.96
N HIS A 64 -12.18 -6.43 7.12
CA HIS A 64 -12.64 -7.61 7.88
C HIS A 64 -12.61 -8.92 7.06
N GLY A 65 -11.77 -9.00 6.03
CA GLY A 65 -11.70 -10.16 5.13
C GLY A 65 -10.34 -10.84 5.07
N ASN A 66 -10.35 -12.12 4.67
CA ASN A 66 -9.19 -12.82 4.12
C ASN A 66 -8.82 -12.27 2.72
N THR A 67 -8.73 -10.94 2.60
CA THR A 67 -8.33 -10.28 1.37
C THR A 67 -6.85 -10.53 1.12
N GLU A 68 -6.56 -11.23 0.04
CA GLU A 68 -5.19 -11.51 -0.40
C GLU A 68 -4.54 -10.24 -0.91
N MET A 69 -5.17 -9.46 -1.80
CA MET A 69 -4.63 -8.19 -2.28
C MET A 69 -5.44 -6.98 -1.79
N LEU A 70 -4.82 -6.05 -1.07
CA LEU A 70 -5.42 -4.78 -0.66
C LEU A 70 -4.72 -3.62 -1.36
N LEU A 71 -5.41 -2.87 -2.21
CA LEU A 71 -4.90 -1.61 -2.76
C LEU A 71 -5.41 -0.45 -1.89
N VAL A 72 -4.51 0.39 -1.40
CA VAL A 72 -4.79 1.51 -0.51
C VAL A 72 -4.32 2.80 -1.17
N TYR A 73 -5.18 3.82 -1.23
CA TYR A 73 -4.83 5.13 -1.78
C TYR A 73 -5.56 6.27 -1.07
N GLY A 74 -5.15 7.52 -1.30
CA GLY A 74 -5.79 8.71 -0.74
C GLY A 74 -5.13 9.21 0.55
N LEU A 75 -3.97 8.67 0.94
CA LEU A 75 -3.22 9.14 2.13
C LEU A 75 -2.81 10.60 2.00
N GLU A 76 -2.39 11.00 0.80
CA GLU A 76 -1.92 12.33 0.46
C GLU A 76 -2.96 13.42 0.78
N GLN A 77 -4.25 13.07 0.69
CA GLN A 77 -5.39 13.96 0.94
C GLN A 77 -5.79 14.06 2.41
N CYS A 78 -5.28 13.18 3.28
CA CYS A 78 -5.74 13.10 4.66
C CYS A 78 -4.83 13.83 5.65
N LEU A 79 -5.40 14.29 6.77
CA LEU A 79 -4.61 14.80 7.88
C LEU A 79 -3.95 13.64 8.65
N PRO A 80 -2.67 13.78 9.06
CA PRO A 80 -1.91 12.67 9.65
C PRO A 80 -2.36 12.31 11.07
N ASP A 81 -3.09 13.20 11.74
CA ASP A 81 -3.60 13.11 13.11
C ASP A 81 -5.10 12.79 13.17
N SER A 82 -5.75 12.56 12.03
CA SER A 82 -7.17 12.21 12.03
C SER A 82 -7.39 10.81 12.60
N ALA A 83 -8.50 10.63 13.34
CA ALA A 83 -8.86 9.33 13.90
C ALA A 83 -9.00 8.24 12.81
N ALA A 84 -9.48 8.61 11.63
CA ALA A 84 -9.59 7.73 10.48
C ALA A 84 -8.20 7.23 10.02
N ILE A 85 -7.22 8.11 9.95
CA ILE A 85 -5.86 7.75 9.55
C ILE A 85 -5.13 6.95 10.63
N HIS A 86 -5.33 7.27 11.91
CA HIS A 86 -4.85 6.43 13.00
C HIS A 86 -5.40 5.01 12.90
N SER A 87 -6.72 4.87 12.75
CA SER A 87 -7.38 3.56 12.54
C SER A 87 -6.80 2.84 11.31
N ALA A 88 -6.59 3.56 10.21
CA ALA A 88 -6.09 2.98 8.98
C ALA A 88 -4.68 2.40 9.12
N ARG A 89 -3.78 3.18 9.70
CA ARG A 89 -2.40 2.74 9.97
C ARG A 89 -2.37 1.57 10.95
N THR A 90 -3.15 1.60 12.04
CA THR A 90 -3.26 0.48 12.98
C THR A 90 -3.70 -0.81 12.29
N ARG A 91 -4.64 -0.74 11.36
CA ARG A 91 -5.10 -1.92 10.62
C ARG A 91 -4.04 -2.47 9.66
N LEU A 92 -3.29 -1.59 8.98
CA LEU A 92 -2.15 -2.00 8.16
C LEU A 92 -1.04 -2.66 9.00
N ASP A 93 -0.85 -2.22 10.25
CA ASP A 93 0.09 -2.82 11.19
C ASP A 93 -0.38 -4.19 11.71
N ILE A 94 -1.66 -4.33 12.08
CA ILE A 94 -2.26 -5.62 12.43
C ILE A 94 -2.08 -6.63 11.29
N ARG A 95 -2.31 -6.19 10.03
CA ARG A 95 -2.10 -7.03 8.84
C ARG A 95 -0.65 -7.53 8.77
N ARG A 96 0.33 -6.64 8.95
CA ARG A 96 1.77 -6.98 9.00
C ARG A 96 2.06 -8.02 10.07
N ASN A 97 1.63 -7.76 11.31
CA ASN A 97 1.86 -8.64 12.46
C ASN A 97 1.11 -9.98 12.37
N SER A 98 0.16 -10.10 11.44
CA SER A 98 -0.51 -11.37 11.11
C SER A 98 0.19 -12.18 10.01
N GLY A 99 1.43 -11.86 9.66
CA GLY A 99 2.22 -12.54 8.62
C GLY A 99 1.85 -12.16 7.18
N LYS A 100 1.13 -11.05 6.99
CA LYS A 100 0.79 -10.52 5.65
C LYS A 100 1.75 -9.37 5.31
N PHE A 101 2.04 -9.16 4.02
CA PHE A 101 3.04 -8.18 3.58
C PHE A 101 2.38 -6.86 3.13
N SER A 102 3.12 -5.76 3.21
CA SER A 102 2.70 -4.43 2.74
C SER A 102 3.84 -3.80 1.94
N ILE A 103 3.51 -3.17 0.81
CA ILE A 103 4.43 -2.47 -0.08
C ILE A 103 3.94 -1.02 -0.22
N MET A 104 4.84 -0.07 0.00
CA MET A 104 4.55 1.36 -0.08
C MET A 104 5.18 1.96 -1.34
N PHE A 105 4.35 2.62 -2.14
CA PHE A 105 4.73 3.43 -3.30
C PHE A 105 4.19 4.84 -3.09
N LEU A 106 4.80 5.53 -2.13
CA LEU A 106 4.44 6.89 -1.72
C LEU A 106 5.52 7.87 -2.16
N ASP A 107 5.11 9.09 -2.50
CA ASP A 107 6.02 10.21 -2.58
C ASP A 107 6.66 10.50 -1.21
N GLN A 108 7.83 11.11 -1.23
CA GLN A 108 8.62 11.32 -0.01
C GLN A 108 7.91 12.22 1.01
N ALA A 109 7.14 13.22 0.56
CA ALA A 109 6.43 14.13 1.44
C ALA A 109 5.26 13.41 2.11
N THR A 110 4.47 12.65 1.35
CA THR A 110 3.36 11.83 1.89
C THR A 110 3.89 10.76 2.84
N TYR A 111 4.99 10.08 2.48
CA TYR A 111 5.64 9.14 3.38
C TYR A 111 6.05 9.79 4.71
N LYS A 112 6.80 10.91 4.66
CA LYS A 112 7.25 11.60 5.87
C LYS A 112 6.10 12.08 6.74
N LYS A 113 5.08 12.69 6.12
CA LYS A 113 3.89 13.20 6.78
C LYS A 113 3.13 12.11 7.54
N HIS A 114 3.10 10.88 7.02
CA HIS A 114 2.27 9.82 7.60
C HIS A 114 3.03 8.73 8.37
N PHE A 115 4.33 8.56 8.13
CA PHE A 115 5.09 7.41 8.65
C PHE A 115 6.44 7.78 9.27
N CYS A 116 6.81 9.06 9.33
CA CYS A 116 8.04 9.54 9.97
C CYS A 116 7.78 10.60 11.05
N ASP A 117 6.70 10.47 11.82
CA ASP A 117 6.46 11.34 12.99
C ASP A 117 6.94 10.66 14.27
N SER A 118 8.07 11.13 14.79
CA SER A 118 8.67 10.63 16.04
C SER A 118 7.85 10.94 17.29
N ASN A 119 6.92 11.89 17.23
CA ASN A 119 6.03 12.21 18.35
C ASN A 119 4.82 11.25 18.42
N GLN A 120 4.66 10.40 17.42
CA GLN A 120 3.60 9.42 17.30
C GLN A 120 4.24 8.02 17.30
N PRO A 121 4.49 7.41 18.47
CA PRO A 121 5.38 6.25 18.65
C PRO A 121 4.93 4.95 17.96
N PHE A 122 3.79 4.96 17.27
CA PHE A 122 3.28 3.82 16.53
C PHE A 122 3.96 3.61 15.16
N TYR A 123 4.83 4.52 14.72
CA TYR A 123 5.23 4.59 13.31
C TYR A 123 6.73 4.34 13.07
N LEU A 124 7.12 3.06 13.15
CA LEU A 124 8.23 2.51 12.36
C LEU A 124 7.65 1.51 11.36
N PHE A 125 6.89 2.04 10.41
CA PHE A 125 6.18 1.26 9.39
C PHE A 125 7.12 0.57 8.39
N CYS A 126 8.37 1.03 8.30
CA CYS A 126 9.39 0.51 7.41
C CYS A 126 10.68 0.30 8.19
N ASP A 127 11.28 -0.88 8.04
CA ASP A 127 12.73 -0.91 8.00
C ASP A 127 13.13 -0.03 6.81
N SER A 128 13.84 1.05 7.07
CA SER A 128 14.37 1.90 6.01
C SER A 128 15.40 1.08 5.22
N LEU A 129 15.04 0.64 4.02
CA LEU A 129 16.03 0.23 3.03
C LEU A 129 16.64 1.52 2.48
N GLU A 130 17.79 1.90 3.02
CA GLU A 130 18.66 2.82 2.30
C GLU A 130 19.05 2.13 0.99
N GLU A 131 18.90 2.86 -0.12
CA GLU A 131 19.27 2.38 -1.44
C GLU A 131 20.80 2.20 -1.47
N ALA A 132 21.26 0.99 -1.15
CA ALA A 132 22.63 0.60 -1.43
C ALA A 132 22.78 0.66 -2.96
N ARG A 133 23.68 1.52 -3.44
CA ARG A 133 23.97 1.61 -4.86
C ARG A 133 24.27 0.21 -5.37
N VAL A 134 23.55 -0.23 -6.41
CA VAL A 134 23.78 -1.50 -7.12
C VAL A 134 25.09 -1.44 -7.95
N THR A 135 26.11 -0.76 -7.44
CA THR A 135 27.48 -0.76 -7.94
C THR A 135 28.41 -1.63 -7.08
N ASP A 136 27.96 -2.08 -5.90
CA ASP A 136 28.80 -2.86 -4.98
C ASP A 136 28.78 -4.37 -5.26
N LEU A 137 28.24 -4.79 -6.42
CA LEU A 137 28.29 -6.17 -6.91
C LEU A 137 29.32 -6.39 -8.03
N THR A 138 30.26 -5.47 -8.19
CA THR A 138 31.48 -5.71 -8.98
C THR A 138 32.72 -5.66 -8.11
N THR A 139 32.95 -6.72 -7.34
CA THR A 139 34.29 -7.22 -6.98
C THR A 139 34.20 -8.71 -6.65
#